data_AF-A0A7X0FC51-F1
#
_entry.id   AF-A0A7X0FC51-F1
#
_cell.length_a   1.000
_cell.length_b   1.000
_cell.length_c   1.000
_cell.angle_alpha   90.00
_cell.angle_beta   90.00
_cell.angle_gamma   90.00
#
_symmetry.space_group_name_H-M   'P 1'
#
loop_
_entity.id
_entity.type
_entity.pdbx_description
1 polymer ?
#
loop_
_entity_poly.entity_id
_entity_poly.type
_entity_poly.pdbx_seq_one_letter_code
_entity_poly.pdbx_strand_id
1 'polypeptide(L)'
;MEQTQIADWLDDFAKQVTDGMTGRPDPNSEIPAKLADLVGLACSPDRKASFDSLLCYIMAANGLHAAAARARSMNDYRWARSLHEQGQLFLSYATGDLALMVHHILNGGEAPLTTYVEPESPVHRPTDTRH
;
A
#
# COMPACT_ATOMS: atom_id res chain seq x y z
N MET A 1 15.54 -20.17 -0.55
CA MET A 1 16.09 -19.00 -1.25
C MET A 1 14.90 -18.18 -1.73
N GLU A 2 14.16 -17.60 -0.78
CA GLU A 2 12.86 -16.91 -1.02
C GLU A 2 12.65 -15.69 -0.09
N GLN A 3 13.27 -15.66 1.10
CA GLN A 3 13.13 -14.52 2.04
C GLN A 3 13.71 -13.20 1.51
N THR A 4 14.70 -13.23 0.61
CA THR A 4 15.34 -12.02 0.09
C THR A 4 14.42 -11.22 -0.84
N GLN A 5 13.59 -11.90 -1.64
CA GLN A 5 12.70 -11.24 -2.62
C GLN A 5 11.57 -10.45 -1.96
N ILE A 6 11.01 -10.94 -0.86
CA ILE A 6 9.93 -10.26 -0.15
C ILE A 6 10.47 -8.98 0.50
N ALA A 7 11.63 -9.04 1.16
CA ALA A 7 12.23 -7.86 1.79
C ALA A 7 12.60 -6.77 0.77
N ASP A 8 13.19 -7.15 -0.36
CA ASP A 8 13.56 -6.21 -1.42
C ASP A 8 12.33 -5.55 -2.06
N TRP A 9 11.27 -6.33 -2.30
CA TRP A 9 10.01 -5.80 -2.83
C TRP A 9 9.29 -4.87 -1.83
N LEU A 10 9.29 -5.23 -0.55
CA LEU A 10 8.70 -4.42 0.52
C LEU A 10 9.37 -3.03 0.59
N ASP A 11 10.69 -2.99 0.52
CA ASP A 11 11.46 -1.74 0.50
C ASP A 11 11.19 -0.91 -0.77
N ASP A 12 11.06 -1.56 -1.93
CA ASP A 12 10.80 -0.88 -3.19
C ASP A 12 9.43 -0.18 -3.24
N PHE A 13 8.36 -0.82 -2.74
CA PHE A 13 7.05 -0.19 -2.73
C PHE A 13 6.99 0.99 -1.73
N ALA A 14 7.53 0.83 -0.53
CA ALA A 14 7.60 1.93 0.45
C ALA A 14 8.43 3.12 -0.09
N LYS A 15 9.51 2.84 -0.81
CA LYS A 15 10.33 3.86 -1.48
C LYS A 15 9.57 4.57 -2.60
N GLN A 16 8.86 3.83 -3.46
CA GLN A 16 8.00 4.40 -4.50
C GLN A 16 6.93 5.33 -3.90
N VAL A 17 6.27 4.90 -2.82
CA VAL A 17 5.31 5.75 -2.11
C VAL A 17 5.98 7.01 -1.55
N THR A 18 7.16 6.85 -0.95
CA THR A 18 7.92 7.99 -0.42
C THR A 18 8.22 9.00 -1.51
N ASP A 19 8.82 8.55 -2.62
CA ASP A 19 9.25 9.42 -3.72
C ASP A 19 8.05 10.06 -4.43
N GLY A 20 6.98 9.30 -4.68
CA GLY A 20 5.77 9.77 -5.35
C GLY A 20 4.91 10.74 -4.53
N MET A 21 5.03 10.71 -3.19
CA MET A 21 4.19 11.50 -2.28
C MET A 21 4.95 12.62 -1.53
N THR A 22 6.29 12.68 -1.63
CA THR A 22 7.11 13.69 -0.93
C THR A 22 6.77 15.12 -1.38
N GLY A 23 6.57 15.32 -2.69
CA GLY A 23 6.04 16.57 -3.25
C GLY A 23 4.51 16.56 -3.30
N ARG A 24 3.89 17.64 -3.82
CA ARG A 24 2.51 17.51 -4.30
C ARG A 24 2.50 16.41 -5.38
N PRO A 25 1.53 15.48 -5.34
CA PRO A 25 1.54 14.32 -6.21
C PRO A 25 1.66 14.77 -7.67
N ASP A 26 2.65 14.23 -8.37
CA ASP A 26 2.80 14.42 -9.81
C ASP A 26 1.54 13.82 -10.48
N PRO A 27 0.82 14.58 -11.32
CA PRO A 27 -0.35 14.05 -12.04
C PRO A 27 -0.03 12.83 -12.92
N ASN A 28 1.24 12.58 -13.26
CA ASN A 28 1.69 11.40 -13.98
C ASN A 28 2.14 10.24 -13.08
N SER A 29 2.14 10.44 -11.75
CA SER A 29 2.49 9.37 -10.82
C SER A 29 1.33 8.39 -10.69
N GLU A 30 1.63 7.09 -10.77
CA GLU A 30 0.67 6.03 -10.50
C GLU A 30 0.43 5.82 -8.99
N ILE A 31 1.27 6.40 -8.13
CA ILE A 31 1.24 6.14 -6.68
C ILE A 31 -0.08 6.57 -6.02
N PRO A 32 -0.64 7.75 -6.31
CA PRO A 32 -1.95 8.12 -5.78
C PRO A 32 -3.06 7.13 -6.18
N ALA A 33 -3.03 6.60 -7.39
CA ALA A 33 -3.98 5.59 -7.85
C ALA A 33 -3.81 4.27 -7.09
N LYS A 34 -2.57 3.78 -6.94
CA LYS A 34 -2.28 2.57 -6.14
C LYS A 34 -2.73 2.72 -4.68
N LEU A 35 -2.52 3.88 -4.07
CA LEU A 35 -3.01 4.15 -2.71
C LEU A 35 -4.54 4.18 -2.65
N ALA A 36 -5.20 4.76 -3.65
CA ALA A 36 -6.67 4.76 -3.74
C ALA A 36 -7.24 3.35 -3.91
N ASP A 37 -6.59 2.50 -4.70
CA ASP A 37 -6.98 1.09 -4.88
C ASP A 37 -6.85 0.31 -3.57
N LEU A 38 -5.78 0.55 -2.80
CA LEU A 38 -5.62 -0.06 -1.47
C LEU A 38 -6.70 0.39 -0.49
N VAL A 39 -7.11 1.66 -0.51
CA VAL A 39 -8.26 2.15 0.26
C VAL A 39 -9.55 1.48 -0.21
N GLY A 40 -9.75 1.34 -1.53
CA GLY A 40 -10.90 0.64 -2.11
C GLY A 40 -10.98 -0.81 -1.64
N LEU A 41 -9.85 -1.52 -1.64
CA LEU A 41 -9.72 -2.87 -1.10
C LEU A 41 -10.08 -2.92 0.39
N ALA A 42 -9.58 -1.95 1.18
CA ALA A 42 -9.82 -1.89 2.62
C ALA A 42 -11.30 -1.67 2.99
N CYS A 43 -12.01 -0.91 2.15
CA CYS A 43 -13.41 -0.53 2.33
C CYS A 43 -14.40 -1.46 1.62
N SER A 44 -13.93 -2.46 0.88
CA SER A 44 -14.81 -3.40 0.17
C SER A 44 -15.65 -4.22 1.15
N PRO A 45 -16.98 -4.34 0.94
CA PRO A 45 -17.83 -5.20 1.76
C PRO A 45 -17.45 -6.68 1.68
N ASP A 46 -16.81 -7.08 0.57
CA ASP A 46 -16.33 -8.45 0.32
C ASP A 46 -14.84 -8.62 0.70
N ARG A 47 -14.25 -7.67 1.43
CA ARG A 47 -12.85 -7.72 1.85
C ARG A 47 -12.58 -9.02 2.61
N LYS A 48 -11.60 -9.78 2.12
CA LYS A 48 -10.99 -10.90 2.82
C LYS A 48 -9.62 -10.47 3.31
N ALA A 49 -9.39 -10.54 4.61
CA ALA A 49 -8.08 -10.26 5.18
C ALA A 49 -7.07 -11.28 4.63
N SER A 50 -5.97 -10.80 4.07
CA SER A 50 -4.85 -11.63 3.64
C SER A 50 -3.53 -11.06 4.17
N PHE A 51 -2.51 -11.91 4.22
CA PHE A 51 -1.17 -11.46 4.56
C PHE A 51 -0.64 -10.41 3.57
N ASP A 52 -1.00 -10.54 2.29
CA ASP A 52 -0.61 -9.60 1.24
C ASP A 52 -1.23 -8.21 1.44
N SER A 53 -2.52 -8.12 1.76
CA SER A 53 -3.18 -6.82 2.01
C SER A 53 -2.60 -6.15 3.26
N LEU A 54 -2.36 -6.93 4.31
CA LEU A 54 -1.69 -6.47 5.52
C LEU A 54 -0.31 -5.85 5.21
N LEU A 55 0.53 -6.56 4.45
CA LEU A 55 1.86 -6.08 4.07
C LEU A 55 1.78 -4.80 3.23
N CYS A 56 0.90 -4.76 2.22
CA CYS A 56 0.68 -3.59 1.39
C CYS A 56 0.29 -2.35 2.23
N TYR A 57 -0.58 -2.51 3.23
CA TYR A 57 -0.98 -1.42 4.11
C TYR A 57 0.18 -0.93 4.99
N ILE A 58 0.98 -1.84 5.56
CA ILE A 58 2.15 -1.47 6.37
C ILE A 58 3.17 -0.72 5.51
N MET A 59 3.41 -1.16 4.27
CA MET A 59 4.36 -0.50 3.36
C MET A 59 3.86 0.87 2.89
N ALA A 60 2.58 1.00 2.55
CA ALA A 60 1.97 2.29 2.24
C ALA A 60 2.13 3.26 3.42
N ALA A 61 1.85 2.80 4.64
CA ALA A 61 2.03 3.61 5.85
C ALA A 61 3.48 4.04 6.07
N ASN A 62 4.44 3.12 5.90
CA ASN A 62 5.87 3.41 6.02
C ASN A 62 6.30 4.50 5.01
N GLY A 63 5.94 4.32 3.74
CA GLY A 63 6.25 5.29 2.69
C GLY A 63 5.62 6.66 2.93
N LEU A 64 4.37 6.71 3.39
CA LEU A 64 3.68 7.96 3.71
C LEU A 64 4.31 8.68 4.92
N HIS A 65 4.76 7.95 5.94
CA HIS A 65 5.48 8.54 7.06
C HIS A 65 6.86 9.09 6.65
N ALA A 66 7.58 8.39 5.77
CA ALA A 66 8.83 8.89 5.21
C ALA A 66 8.61 10.13 4.33
N ALA A 67 7.57 10.13 3.49
CA ALA A 67 7.17 11.29 2.70
C ALA A 67 6.79 12.47 3.60
N ALA A 68 6.06 12.22 4.69
CA ALA A 68 5.70 13.24 5.67
C ALA A 68 6.94 13.87 6.31
N ALA A 69 7.94 13.06 6.69
CA ALA A 69 9.20 13.55 7.23
C ALA A 69 9.96 14.43 6.23
N ARG A 70 10.01 14.03 4.95
CA ARG A 70 10.61 14.84 3.89
C ARG A 70 9.83 16.14 3.65
N ALA A 71 8.49 16.11 3.62
CA ALA A 71 7.67 17.31 3.51
C ALA A 71 7.91 18.30 4.66
N ARG A 72 8.11 17.81 5.91
CA ARG A 72 8.54 18.67 7.04
C ARG A 72 9.90 19.30 6.80
N SER A 73 10.85 18.56 6.23
CA SER A 73 12.19 19.09 5.90
C SER A 73 12.16 20.20 4.84
N MET A 74 11.11 20.22 4.01
CA MET A 74 10.85 21.26 3.01
C MET A 74 9.95 22.40 3.54
N ASN A 75 9.63 22.40 4.85
CA ASN A 75 8.71 23.34 5.50
C ASN A 75 7.24 23.28 5.00
N ASP A 76 6.83 22.21 4.31
CA ASP A 76 5.42 21.99 3.96
C ASP A 76 4.71 21.18 5.05
N TYR A 77 4.46 21.83 6.19
CA TYR A 77 3.86 21.19 7.35
C TYR A 77 2.41 20.74 7.14
N ARG A 78 1.66 21.45 6.28
CA ARG A 78 0.28 21.07 5.96
C ARG A 78 0.26 19.76 5.17
N TRP A 79 1.13 19.65 4.17
CA TRP A 79 1.25 18.42 3.39
C TRP A 79 1.79 17.28 4.25
N ALA A 80 2.83 17.53 5.05
CA ALA A 80 3.36 16.55 5.98
C ALA A 80 2.31 15.99 6.94
N ARG A 81 1.40 16.84 7.45
CA ARG A 81 0.30 16.40 8.31
C ARG A 81 -0.67 15.50 7.57
N SER A 82 -1.08 15.89 6.36
CA SER A 82 -1.97 15.08 5.51
C SER A 82 -1.38 13.69 5.23
N LEU A 83 -0.11 13.63 4.86
CA LEU A 83 0.61 12.37 4.62
C LEU A 83 0.67 11.50 5.89
N HIS A 84 0.94 12.12 7.04
CA HIS A 84 0.98 11.40 8.31
C HIS A 84 -0.38 10.81 8.69
N GLU A 85 -1.46 11.59 8.55
CA GLU A 85 -2.83 11.13 8.82
C GLU A 85 -3.23 9.97 7.87
N GLN A 86 -2.86 10.05 6.60
CA GLN A 86 -3.05 8.92 5.66
C GLN A 86 -2.24 7.69 6.05
N GLY A 87 -0.99 7.85 6.51
CA GLY A 87 -0.18 6.75 7.03
C GLY A 87 -0.84 6.05 8.22
N GLN A 88 -1.42 6.81 9.15
CA GLN A 88 -2.17 6.26 10.29
C GLN A 88 -3.43 5.50 9.85
N LEU A 89 -4.11 5.96 8.80
CA LEU A 89 -5.27 5.26 8.24
C LEU A 89 -4.88 3.87 7.71
N PHE A 90 -3.78 3.77 6.97
CA PHE A 90 -3.28 2.47 6.49
C PHE A 90 -2.88 1.54 7.64
N LEU A 91 -2.25 2.04 8.71
CA LEU A 91 -1.99 1.21 9.91
C LEU A 91 -3.28 0.71 10.57
N SER A 92 -4.35 1.51 10.53
CA SER A 92 -5.65 1.07 11.04
C SER A 92 -6.24 -0.07 10.20
N TYR A 93 -6.10 0.00 8.86
CA TYR A 93 -6.49 -1.09 7.97
C TYR A 93 -5.67 -2.36 8.21
N ALA A 94 -4.34 -2.23 8.36
CA ALA A 94 -3.44 -3.31 8.71
C ALA A 94 -3.86 -3.98 10.03
N THR A 95 -4.15 -3.19 11.06
CA THR A 95 -4.61 -3.71 12.35
C THR A 95 -5.93 -4.46 12.21
N GLY A 96 -6.86 -3.97 11.36
CA GLY A 96 -8.10 -4.66 11.05
C GLY A 96 -7.89 -6.02 10.37
N ASP A 97 -7.00 -6.10 9.38
CA ASP A 97 -6.65 -7.37 8.73
C ASP A 97 -6.03 -8.35 9.72
N LEU A 98 -5.10 -7.88 10.55
CA LEU A 98 -4.47 -8.72 11.57
C LEU A 98 -5.51 -9.26 12.56
N ALA A 99 -6.44 -8.42 13.02
CA ALA A 99 -7.50 -8.85 13.93
C ALA A 99 -8.41 -9.91 13.30
N LEU A 100 -8.80 -9.74 12.03
CA LEU A 100 -9.60 -10.72 11.29
C LEU A 100 -8.86 -12.04 11.12
N MET A 101 -7.57 -12.01 10.80
CA MET A 101 -6.73 -13.21 10.68
C MET A 101 -6.60 -13.94 12.02
N VAL A 102 -6.31 -13.21 13.11
CA VAL A 102 -6.23 -13.79 14.45
C VAL A 102 -7.57 -14.43 14.83
N HIS A 103 -8.69 -13.75 14.59
CA HIS A 103 -10.02 -14.31 14.84
C HIS A 103 -10.27 -15.59 14.04
N HIS A 104 -9.87 -15.63 12.77
CA HIS A 104 -10.01 -16.82 11.93
C HIS A 104 -9.20 -18.00 12.46
N ILE A 105 -7.94 -17.77 12.84
CA ILE A 105 -7.06 -18.79 13.42
C ILE A 105 -7.62 -19.31 14.74
N LEU A 106 -8.07 -18.42 15.63
CA LEU A 106 -8.64 -18.81 16.93
C LEU A 106 -9.93 -19.63 16.80
N ASN A 107 -10.67 -19.47 15.71
CA ASN A 107 -11.89 -20.23 15.43
C ASN A 107 -11.62 -21.53 14.64
N GLY A 108 -10.36 -21.98 14.56
CA GLY A 108 -9.99 -23.24 13.90
C GLY A 108 -9.85 -23.14 12.38
N GLY A 109 -9.81 -21.93 11.83
CA GLY A 109 -9.42 -21.69 10.45
C GLY A 109 -7.90 -21.79 10.26
N GLU A 110 -7.46 -22.16 9.06
CA GLU A 110 -6.04 -22.10 8.69
C GLU A 110 -5.62 -20.64 8.47
N ALA A 111 -4.37 -20.29 8.78
CA ALA A 111 -3.87 -18.97 8.44
C ALA A 111 -3.97 -18.77 6.91
N PRO A 112 -4.49 -17.63 6.42
CA PRO A 112 -4.50 -17.32 4.99
C PRO A 112 -3.07 -16.98 4.55
N LEU A 113 -2.23 -18.01 4.46
CA LEU A 113 -0.93 -17.96 3.81
C LEU A 113 -1.19 -18.07 2.32
N THR A 114 -1.55 -16.97 1.68
CA THR A 114 -1.43 -16.87 0.24
C THR A 114 0.05 -16.88 -0.10
N THR A 115 0.49 -17.82 -0.94
CA THR A 115 1.75 -17.67 -1.65
C THR A 115 1.64 -16.41 -2.48
N TYR A 116 2.49 -15.43 -2.18
CA TYR A 116 2.57 -14.16 -2.88
C TYR A 116 2.67 -14.43 -4.40
N VAL A 117 1.69 -13.94 -5.16
CA VAL A 117 1.72 -13.91 -6.61
C VAL A 117 1.91 -12.44 -6.99
N GLU A 118 3.02 -12.15 -7.66
CA GLU A 118 3.35 -10.82 -8.15
C GLU A 118 2.16 -10.26 -8.97
N PRO A 119 1.64 -9.05 -8.66
CA PRO A 119 0.54 -8.49 -9.42
C PRO A 119 1.04 -8.19 -10.84
N GLU A 120 0.52 -8.93 -11.82
CA GLU A 120 0.85 -8.71 -13.22
C GLU A 120 0.47 -7.28 -13.63
N SER A 121 1.47 -6.50 -14.05
CA SER A 121 1.27 -5.13 -14.57
C SER A 121 0.17 -5.15 -15.65
N PRO A 122 -0.83 -4.25 -15.60
CA PRO A 122 -1.83 -4.20 -16.65
C PRO A 122 -1.16 -3.90 -17.99
N VAL A 123 -1.28 -4.85 -18.92
CA VAL A 123 -0.83 -4.73 -20.30
C VAL A 123 -1.47 -3.48 -20.90
N HIS A 124 -0.67 -2.46 -21.16
CA HIS A 124 -1.04 -1.33 -21.99
C HIS A 124 -1.41 -1.88 -23.38
N ARG A 125 -2.71 -1.99 -23.68
CA ARG A 125 -3.15 -2.25 -25.06
C ARG A 125 -2.92 -0.96 -25.84
N PRO A 126 -2.07 -0.96 -26.89
CA PRO A 126 -1.97 0.20 -27.76
C PRO A 126 -3.34 0.44 -28.40
N THR A 127 -3.83 1.66 -28.26
CA THR A 127 -5.04 2.15 -28.90
C THR A 127 -4.83 2.06 -30.41
N ASP A 128 -5.59 1.18 -31.07
CA ASP A 128 -5.63 1.08 -32.53
C ASP A 128 -6.38 2.30 -33.07
N THR A 129 -5.69 3.44 -33.23
CA THR A 129 -6.15 4.55 -34.05
C THR A 129 -5.85 4.23 -35.50
N ARG A 130 -6.81 3.62 -36.20
CA ARG A 130 -6.80 3.56 -37.67
C ARG A 130 -7.62 4.72 -38.24
N HIS A 131 -6.94 5.45 -39.11
CA HIS A 131 -7.46 6.39 -40.09
C HIS A 131 -8.27 5.68 -41.18
#